data_AF-A0AAW7FNP6-F1
#
_entry.id   AF-A0AAW7FNP6-F1
#
_cell.length_a   1.000
_cell.length_b   1.000
_cell.length_c   1.000
_cell.angle_alpha   90.00
_cell.angle_beta   90.00
_cell.angle_gamma   90.00
#
_symmetry.space_group_name_H-M   'P 1'
#
loop_
_entity.id
_entity.type
_entity.pdbx_description
1 polymer ?
#
loop_
_entity_poly.entity_id
_entity_poly.type
_entity_poly.pdbx_seq_one_letter_code
_entity_poly.pdbx_strand_id
1 'polypeptide(L)'
;MDPVTLTTIASVLMKAGPSLLRTVGGWFGGDTARTADSVAGIVENVNSVINPQDQQRVLEQKLAALPPEQFVQLQSLKVQIEQFQLERDKAVLADRQAAHHEQQETIRNGDNATDEYVRQTRPLMARLSLYSSIAYVMLMSVGQQAGAVSGAFGHAFSMPSPDWDIALMLATPALGYLGFRTLDGFARYSKSSKHKTMAAGK
;
A
#
# COMPACT_ATOMS: atom_id res chain seq x y z
N MET A 1 35.03 2.62 -15.58
CA MET A 1 33.99 2.29 -14.58
C MET A 1 32.95 1.43 -15.24
N ASP A 2 32.38 0.46 -14.52
CA ASP A 2 31.37 -0.41 -15.08
C ASP A 2 30.08 0.39 -15.32
N PRO A 3 29.43 0.23 -16.49
CA PRO A 3 28.21 0.97 -16.85
C PRO A 3 27.11 0.83 -15.78
N VAL A 4 27.07 -0.31 -15.10
CA VAL A 4 26.16 -0.63 -13.99
C VAL A 4 26.25 0.36 -12.83
N THR A 5 27.46 0.87 -12.51
CA THR A 5 27.65 1.82 -11.40
C THR A 5 27.06 3.20 -11.70
N LEU A 6 27.21 3.66 -12.96
CA LEU A 6 26.66 4.94 -13.43
C LEU A 6 25.13 4.90 -13.49
N THR A 7 24.54 3.80 -13.99
CA THR A 7 23.08 3.61 -14.03
C THR A 7 22.47 3.60 -12.63
N THR A 8 23.16 2.98 -11.66
CA THR A 8 22.69 2.94 -10.27
C THR A 8 22.77 4.32 -9.60
N ILE A 9 23.82 5.11 -9.90
CA ILE A 9 23.94 6.48 -9.40
C ILE A 9 22.87 7.38 -10.04
N ALA A 10 22.72 7.32 -11.36
CA ALA A 10 21.74 8.10 -12.11
C ALA A 10 20.30 7.88 -11.62
N SER A 11 19.92 6.61 -11.36
CA SER A 11 18.58 6.28 -10.85
C SER A 11 18.31 6.79 -9.44
N VAL A 12 19.30 6.72 -8.53
CA VAL A 12 19.17 7.27 -7.16
C VAL A 12 19.07 8.80 -7.19
N LEU A 13 19.88 9.47 -8.01
CA LEU A 13 19.85 10.93 -8.18
C LEU A 13 18.51 11.40 -8.77
N MET A 14 17.98 10.72 -9.79
CA MET A 14 16.66 11.01 -10.36
C MET A 14 15.53 10.81 -9.34
N LYS A 15 15.59 9.74 -8.53
CA LYS A 15 14.58 9.46 -7.50
C LYS A 15 14.61 10.46 -6.34
N ALA A 16 15.79 10.95 -5.97
CA ALA A 16 15.95 11.98 -4.94
C ALA A 16 15.47 13.36 -5.44
N GLY A 17 15.70 13.67 -6.72
CA GLY A 17 15.32 14.95 -7.31
C GLY A 17 16.22 16.12 -6.87
N PRO A 18 16.17 17.25 -7.60
CA PRO A 18 17.15 18.34 -7.47
C PRO A 18 17.09 19.08 -6.13
N SER A 19 15.93 19.12 -5.47
CA SER A 19 15.77 19.76 -4.15
C SER A 19 16.46 18.98 -3.04
N LEU A 20 16.31 17.65 -2.99
CA LEU A 20 16.99 16.81 -2.00
C LEU A 20 18.50 16.78 -2.21
N LEU A 21 18.96 16.83 -3.47
CA LEU A 21 20.39 16.91 -3.78
C LEU A 21 21.02 18.18 -3.24
N ARG A 22 20.35 19.33 -3.40
CA ARG A 22 20.84 20.62 -2.86
C ARG A 22 20.79 20.67 -1.34
N THR A 23 19.77 20.09 -0.70
CA THR A 23 19.69 20.08 0.78
C THR A 23 20.73 19.15 1.38
N VAL A 24 20.89 17.94 0.83
CA VAL A 24 21.91 16.99 1.31
C VAL A 24 23.30 17.57 1.03
N GLY A 25 23.58 18.05 -0.18
CA GLY A 25 24.85 18.70 -0.51
C GLY A 25 25.16 19.92 0.37
N GLY A 26 24.13 20.71 0.72
CA GLY A 26 24.26 21.84 1.64
C GLY A 26 24.57 21.43 3.09
N TRP A 27 24.15 20.24 3.53
CA TRP A 27 24.47 19.72 4.87
C TRP A 27 25.92 19.23 4.99
N PHE A 28 26.55 18.83 3.89
CA PHE A 28 27.92 18.29 3.89
C PHE A 28 29.00 19.32 3.55
N GLY A 29 28.62 20.45 2.92
CA GLY A 29 29.50 21.62 2.76
C GLY A 29 30.71 21.41 1.84
N GLY A 30 31.43 22.51 1.57
CA GLY A 30 32.66 22.48 0.77
C GLY A 30 32.45 22.08 -0.70
N ASP A 31 33.35 21.28 -1.25
CA ASP A 31 33.29 20.87 -2.67
C ASP A 31 32.11 19.93 -2.96
N THR A 32 31.62 19.19 -1.96
CA THR A 32 30.44 18.31 -2.11
C THR A 32 29.15 19.09 -2.39
N ALA A 33 29.02 20.31 -1.86
CA ALA A 33 27.91 21.20 -2.15
C ALA A 33 27.93 21.70 -3.60
N ARG A 34 29.13 22.00 -4.14
CA ARG A 34 29.31 22.42 -5.54
C ARG A 34 29.00 21.30 -6.52
N THR A 35 29.46 20.08 -6.20
CA THR A 35 29.15 18.89 -7.00
C THR A 35 27.66 18.55 -6.91
N ALA A 36 27.04 18.63 -5.74
CA ALA A 36 25.61 18.40 -5.58
C ALA A 36 24.74 19.43 -6.32
N ASP A 37 25.14 20.72 -6.35
CA ASP A 37 24.41 21.75 -7.09
C ASP A 37 24.57 21.60 -8.62
N SER A 38 25.77 21.22 -9.08
CA SER A 38 26.01 20.89 -10.48
C SER A 38 25.16 19.68 -10.93
N VAL A 39 25.12 18.63 -10.11
CA VAL A 39 24.35 17.40 -10.38
C VAL A 39 22.85 17.67 -10.27
N ALA A 40 22.40 18.49 -9.32
CA ALA A 40 21.02 18.95 -9.23
C ALA A 40 20.61 19.74 -10.48
N GLY A 41 21.48 20.63 -10.98
CA GLY A 41 21.28 21.34 -12.24
C GLY A 41 21.22 20.39 -13.45
N ILE A 42 22.02 19.33 -13.48
CA ILE A 42 21.94 18.29 -14.52
C ILE A 42 20.61 17.54 -14.43
N VAL A 43 20.18 17.11 -13.24
CA VAL A 43 18.91 16.41 -13.02
C VAL A 43 17.72 17.30 -13.38
N GLU A 44 17.76 18.59 -13.07
CA GLU A 44 16.72 19.58 -13.42
C GLU A 44 16.60 19.79 -14.94
N ASN A 45 17.74 19.91 -15.63
CA ASN A 45 17.78 19.97 -17.09
C ASN A 45 17.31 18.66 -17.76
N VAL A 46 17.59 17.51 -17.15
CA VAL A 46 17.16 16.19 -17.65
C VAL A 46 15.68 15.96 -17.40
N ASN A 47 15.12 16.45 -16.30
CA ASN A 47 13.70 16.31 -15.98
C ASN A 47 12.77 17.09 -16.93
N SER A 48 13.34 17.98 -17.76
CA SER A 48 12.63 18.67 -18.85
C SER A 48 12.47 17.81 -20.11
N VAL A 49 13.13 16.64 -20.19
CA VAL A 49 13.00 15.68 -21.28
C VAL A 49 11.77 14.82 -21.06
N ILE A 50 10.86 14.74 -22.04
CA ILE A 50 9.53 14.12 -21.89
C ILE A 50 9.59 12.58 -21.74
N ASN A 51 10.65 11.92 -22.22
CA ASN A 51 10.76 10.46 -22.22
C ASN A 51 11.64 9.92 -21.06
N PRO A 52 11.08 9.12 -20.12
CA PRO A 52 11.81 8.63 -18.95
C PRO A 52 12.99 7.69 -19.27
N GLN A 53 12.98 7.01 -20.42
CA GLN A 53 14.10 6.16 -20.85
C GLN A 53 15.28 6.99 -21.37
N ASP A 54 15.00 8.13 -22.01
CA ASP A 54 16.04 9.02 -22.53
C ASP A 54 16.64 9.88 -21.40
N GLN A 55 15.84 10.19 -20.37
CA GLN A 55 16.32 10.89 -19.18
C GLN A 55 17.52 10.18 -18.51
N GLN A 56 17.41 8.86 -18.32
CA GLN A 56 18.47 8.08 -17.67
C GLN A 56 19.75 8.04 -18.51
N ARG A 57 19.62 7.87 -19.84
CA ARG A 57 20.78 7.80 -20.75
C ARG A 57 21.50 9.13 -20.88
N VAL A 58 20.75 10.24 -20.94
CA VAL A 58 21.33 11.60 -20.98
C VAL A 58 22.02 11.93 -19.67
N LEU A 59 21.47 11.50 -18.54
CA LEU A 59 22.09 11.66 -17.23
C LEU A 59 23.39 10.85 -17.12
N GLU A 60 23.40 9.60 -17.58
CA GLU A 60 24.61 8.76 -17.63
C GLU A 60 25.72 9.38 -18.49
N GLN A 61 25.38 9.91 -19.67
CA GLN A 61 26.36 10.59 -20.54
C GLN A 61 26.97 11.83 -19.90
N LYS A 62 26.14 12.64 -19.21
CA LYS A 62 26.60 13.85 -18.52
C LYS A 62 27.38 13.52 -17.25
N LEU A 63 27.00 12.46 -16.53
CA LEU A 63 27.75 11.94 -15.38
C LEU A 63 29.11 11.39 -15.82
N ALA A 64 29.19 10.70 -16.96
CA ALA A 64 30.46 10.17 -17.50
C ALA A 64 31.47 11.26 -17.92
N ALA A 65 30.99 12.49 -18.19
CA ALA A 65 31.82 13.63 -18.56
C ALA A 65 32.39 14.40 -17.34
N LEU A 66 32.04 14.02 -16.11
CA LEU A 66 32.54 14.67 -14.90
C LEU A 66 34.01 14.27 -14.61
N PRO A 67 34.80 15.13 -13.93
CA PRO A 67 36.16 14.81 -13.55
C PRO A 67 36.22 13.73 -12.44
N PRO A 68 37.30 12.90 -12.41
CA PRO A 68 37.48 11.77 -11.49
C PRO A 68 37.28 12.12 -10.00
N GLU A 69 37.65 13.33 -9.59
CA GLU A 69 37.53 13.81 -8.21
C GLU A 69 36.08 14.03 -7.76
N GLN A 70 35.20 14.44 -8.67
CA GLN A 70 33.78 14.66 -8.38
C GLN A 70 33.01 13.34 -8.27
N PHE A 71 33.53 12.24 -8.82
CA PHE A 71 32.89 10.93 -8.69
C PHE A 71 32.99 10.33 -7.28
N VAL A 72 34.09 10.57 -6.56
CA VAL A 72 34.23 10.12 -5.18
C VAL A 72 33.21 10.84 -4.29
N GLN A 73 32.99 12.14 -4.55
CA GLN A 73 31.98 12.95 -3.86
C GLN A 73 30.54 12.56 -4.24
N LEU A 74 30.31 12.13 -5.47
CA LEU A 74 29.03 11.56 -5.89
C LEU A 74 28.71 10.22 -5.21
N GLN A 75 29.72 9.37 -5.02
CA GLN A 75 29.54 8.10 -4.31
C GLN A 75 29.22 8.33 -2.83
N SER A 76 29.89 9.28 -2.16
CA SER A 76 29.56 9.63 -0.78
C SER A 76 28.15 10.24 -0.68
N LEU A 77 27.80 11.14 -1.60
CA LEU A 77 26.46 11.73 -1.68
C LEU A 77 25.38 10.67 -1.87
N LYS A 78 25.60 9.68 -2.75
CA LYS A 78 24.68 8.55 -2.97
C LYS A 78 24.44 7.77 -1.67
N VAL A 79 25.51 7.37 -0.98
CA VAL A 79 25.41 6.58 0.27
C VAL A 79 24.61 7.35 1.33
N GLN A 80 24.83 8.66 1.44
CA GLN A 80 24.11 9.51 2.38
C GLN A 80 22.62 9.66 2.03
N ILE A 81 22.30 9.82 0.75
CA ILE A 81 20.90 9.87 0.29
C ILE A 81 20.19 8.55 0.58
N GLU A 82 20.85 7.42 0.32
CA GLU A 82 20.29 6.10 0.62
C GLU A 82 20.05 5.90 2.12
N GLN A 83 21.00 6.31 2.98
CA GLN A 83 20.83 6.28 4.44
C GLN A 83 19.65 7.15 4.88
N PHE A 84 19.55 8.38 4.38
CA PHE A 84 18.44 9.28 4.72
C PHE A 84 17.08 8.73 4.25
N GLN A 85 17.02 8.15 3.05
CA GLN A 85 15.81 7.48 2.56
C GLN A 85 15.42 6.31 3.45
N LEU A 86 16.39 5.47 3.86
CA LEU A 86 16.14 4.36 4.76
C LEU A 86 15.63 4.80 6.14
N GLU A 87 16.18 5.89 6.69
CA GLU A 87 15.71 6.45 7.96
C GLU A 87 14.29 6.98 7.86
N ARG A 88 13.94 7.69 6.78
CA ARG A 88 12.56 8.14 6.56
C ARG A 88 11.60 6.97 6.39
N ASP A 89 11.97 5.97 5.60
CA ASP A 89 11.15 4.77 5.41
C ASP A 89 10.92 4.05 6.73
N LYS A 90 11.96 3.92 7.56
CA LYS A 90 11.86 3.35 8.91
C LYS A 90 10.92 4.16 9.79
N ALA A 91 11.02 5.48 9.78
CA ALA A 91 10.14 6.36 10.57
C ALA A 91 8.67 6.24 10.15
N VAL A 92 8.39 6.22 8.84
CA VAL A 92 7.03 6.04 8.30
C VAL A 92 6.47 4.66 8.65
N LEU A 93 7.28 3.61 8.55
CA LEU A 93 6.85 2.27 8.92
C LEU A 93 6.62 2.12 10.42
N ALA A 94 7.46 2.74 11.26
CA ALA A 94 7.28 2.76 12.70
C ALA A 94 6.00 3.49 13.10
N ASP A 95 5.71 4.64 12.48
CA ASP A 95 4.47 5.40 12.69
C ASP A 95 3.23 4.56 12.31
N ARG A 96 3.25 3.90 11.15
CA ARG A 96 2.18 2.97 10.74
C ARG A 96 2.01 1.81 11.71
N GLN A 97 3.11 1.24 12.21
CA GLN A 97 3.05 0.17 13.20
C GLN A 97 2.48 0.66 14.54
N ALA A 98 2.88 1.86 14.99
CA ALA A 98 2.34 2.48 16.19
C ALA A 98 0.83 2.75 16.07
N ALA A 99 0.37 3.31 14.94
CA ALA A 99 -1.05 3.53 14.68
C ALA A 99 -1.85 2.21 14.69
N HIS A 100 -1.31 1.13 14.11
CA HIS A 100 -1.92 -0.20 14.18
C HIS A 100 -1.92 -0.79 15.59
N HIS A 101 -0.90 -0.49 16.39
CA HIS A 101 -0.80 -0.92 17.77
C HIS A 101 -1.85 -0.22 18.63
N GLU A 102 -1.97 1.10 18.55
CA GLU A 102 -2.97 1.90 19.28
C GLU A 102 -4.40 1.49 18.90
N GLN A 103 -4.66 1.23 17.61
CA GLN A 103 -5.96 0.73 17.16
C GLN A 103 -6.29 -0.65 17.76
N GLN A 104 -5.30 -1.53 17.91
CA GLN A 104 -5.52 -2.82 18.56
C GLN A 104 -5.70 -2.69 20.07
N GLU A 105 -4.97 -1.79 20.73
CA GLU A 105 -5.13 -1.53 22.16
C GLU A 105 -6.50 -0.96 22.48
N THR A 106 -6.99 0.01 21.70
CA THR A 106 -8.36 0.54 21.88
C THR A 106 -9.43 -0.53 21.69
N ILE A 107 -9.23 -1.47 20.78
CA ILE A 107 -10.12 -2.64 20.61
C ILE A 107 -10.02 -3.57 21.84
N ARG A 108 -8.82 -3.95 22.26
CA ARG A 108 -8.59 -4.82 23.43
C ARG A 108 -9.10 -4.19 24.72
N ASN A 109 -8.96 -2.88 24.89
CA ASN A 109 -9.47 -2.14 26.04
C ASN A 109 -11.01 -2.13 26.06
N GLY A 110 -11.66 -2.09 24.90
CA GLY A 110 -13.10 -2.30 24.79
C GLY A 110 -13.53 -3.72 25.15
N ASP A 111 -12.75 -4.73 24.75
CA ASP A 111 -13.04 -6.14 25.06
C ASP A 111 -12.73 -6.50 26.53
N ASN A 112 -11.79 -5.79 27.17
CA ASN A 112 -11.45 -5.91 28.60
C ASN A 112 -12.26 -4.97 29.50
N ALA A 113 -13.29 -4.30 28.97
CA ALA A 113 -14.14 -3.43 29.77
C ALA A 113 -14.75 -4.20 30.95
N THR A 114 -14.78 -3.57 32.13
CA THR A 114 -15.43 -4.14 33.33
C THR A 114 -16.94 -4.22 33.19
N ASP A 115 -17.51 -3.39 32.32
CA ASP A 115 -18.93 -3.40 31.98
C ASP A 115 -19.23 -4.53 30.98
N GLU A 116 -20.03 -5.50 31.44
CA GLU A 116 -20.47 -6.65 30.65
C GLU A 116 -21.20 -6.24 29.36
N TYR A 117 -21.99 -5.16 29.40
CA TYR A 117 -22.74 -4.70 28.23
C TYR A 117 -21.80 -4.28 27.10
N VAL A 118 -20.76 -3.49 27.42
CA VAL A 118 -19.76 -3.02 26.44
C VAL A 118 -18.97 -4.19 25.87
N ARG A 119 -18.56 -5.13 26.75
CA ARG A 119 -17.80 -6.33 26.37
C ARG A 119 -18.59 -7.25 25.43
N GLN A 120 -19.90 -7.42 25.67
CA GLN A 120 -20.72 -8.32 24.87
C GLN A 120 -21.29 -7.68 23.59
N THR A 121 -21.34 -6.35 23.49
CA THR A 121 -22.00 -5.67 22.36
C THR A 121 -21.38 -6.05 21.00
N ARG A 122 -20.04 -6.03 20.88
CA ARG A 122 -19.34 -6.38 19.63
C ARG A 122 -19.57 -7.83 19.18
N PRO A 123 -19.38 -8.85 20.03
CA PRO A 123 -19.67 -10.23 19.65
C PRO A 123 -21.17 -10.47 19.39
N LEU A 124 -22.08 -9.80 20.11
CA LEU A 124 -23.52 -9.91 19.85
C LEU A 124 -23.90 -9.36 18.48
N MET A 125 -23.38 -8.18 18.10
CA MET A 125 -23.62 -7.62 16.77
C MET A 125 -23.13 -8.56 15.66
N ALA A 126 -21.95 -9.17 15.84
CA ALA A 126 -21.41 -10.15 14.90
C ALA A 126 -22.29 -11.41 14.78
N ARG A 127 -22.76 -11.95 15.91
CA ARG A 127 -23.64 -13.14 15.91
C ARG A 127 -25.00 -12.85 15.28
N LEU A 128 -25.62 -11.72 15.61
CA LEU A 128 -26.91 -11.32 15.05
C LEU A 128 -26.82 -11.08 13.54
N SER A 129 -25.74 -10.44 13.08
CA SER A 129 -25.43 -10.27 11.65
C SER A 129 -25.25 -11.60 10.92
N LEU A 130 -24.57 -12.58 11.55
CA LEU A 130 -24.43 -13.90 10.95
C LEU A 130 -25.77 -14.64 10.86
N TYR A 131 -26.56 -14.62 11.95
CA TYR A 131 -27.88 -15.25 11.96
C TYR A 131 -28.85 -14.59 10.98
N SER A 132 -28.81 -13.27 10.81
CA SER A 132 -29.65 -12.58 9.84
C SER A 132 -29.28 -12.94 8.39
N SER A 133 -27.98 -13.05 8.09
CA SER A 133 -27.50 -13.50 6.77
C SER A 133 -27.93 -14.95 6.47
N ILE A 134 -27.75 -15.87 7.43
CA ILE A 134 -28.20 -17.26 7.31
C ILE A 134 -29.72 -17.33 7.12
N ALA A 135 -30.48 -16.60 7.95
CA ALA A 135 -31.93 -16.59 7.88
C ALA A 135 -32.43 -16.06 6.53
N TYR A 136 -31.83 -14.99 6.00
CA TYR A 136 -32.15 -14.45 4.69
C TYR A 136 -31.97 -15.50 3.58
N VAL A 137 -30.80 -16.15 3.53
CA VAL A 137 -30.50 -17.16 2.51
C VAL A 137 -31.45 -18.36 2.63
N MET A 138 -31.70 -18.82 3.86
CA MET A 138 -32.62 -19.94 4.12
C MET A 138 -34.06 -19.60 3.70
N LEU A 139 -34.58 -18.44 4.08
CA LEU A 139 -35.95 -18.02 3.73
C LEU A 139 -36.15 -17.89 2.21
N MET A 140 -35.20 -17.28 1.52
CA MET A 140 -35.26 -17.15 0.06
C MET A 140 -35.15 -18.52 -0.62
N SER A 141 -34.24 -19.38 -0.17
CA SER A 141 -34.05 -20.73 -0.74
C SER A 141 -35.27 -21.65 -0.51
N VAL A 142 -35.87 -21.59 0.68
CA VAL A 142 -37.11 -22.32 0.99
C VAL A 142 -38.28 -21.74 0.20
N GLY A 143 -38.37 -20.42 0.09
CA GLY A 143 -39.39 -19.75 -0.73
C GLY A 143 -39.32 -20.15 -2.20
N GLN A 144 -38.12 -20.34 -2.75
CA GLN A 144 -37.94 -20.85 -4.12
C GLN A 144 -38.45 -22.28 -4.27
N GLN A 145 -38.14 -23.17 -3.33
CA GLN A 145 -38.64 -24.54 -3.34
C GLN A 145 -40.16 -24.58 -3.21
N ALA A 146 -40.72 -23.78 -2.30
CA ALA A 146 -42.16 -23.63 -2.15
C ALA A 146 -42.81 -23.10 -3.43
N GLY A 147 -42.19 -22.11 -4.10
CA GLY A 147 -42.58 -21.58 -5.41
C GLY A 147 -42.62 -22.63 -6.51
N ALA A 148 -41.57 -23.45 -6.60
CA ALA A 148 -41.51 -24.54 -7.57
C ALA A 148 -42.63 -25.57 -7.33
N VAL A 149 -42.89 -25.93 -6.07
CA VAL A 149 -43.95 -26.86 -5.69
C VAL A 149 -45.33 -26.26 -5.98
N SER A 150 -45.59 -25.02 -5.58
CA SER A 150 -46.87 -24.36 -5.83
C SER A 150 -47.14 -24.16 -7.32
N GLY A 151 -46.10 -23.88 -8.12
CA GLY A 151 -46.19 -23.81 -9.57
C GLY A 151 -46.61 -25.15 -10.19
N ALA A 152 -46.09 -26.26 -9.67
CA ALA A 152 -46.51 -27.60 -10.09
C ALA A 152 -47.99 -27.90 -9.76
N PHE A 153 -48.52 -27.31 -8.70
CA PHE A 153 -49.95 -27.40 -8.33
C PHE A 153 -50.83 -26.32 -8.98
N GLY A 154 -50.31 -25.53 -9.93
CA GLY A 154 -51.07 -24.53 -10.68
C GLY A 154 -51.26 -23.18 -9.99
N HIS A 155 -50.55 -22.94 -8.88
CA HIS A 155 -50.55 -21.64 -8.19
C HIS A 155 -49.35 -20.80 -8.63
N ALA A 156 -49.61 -19.56 -9.07
CA ALA A 156 -48.58 -18.60 -9.43
C ALA A 156 -47.94 -18.00 -8.17
N PHE A 157 -46.91 -18.67 -7.64
CA PHE A 157 -46.06 -18.15 -6.57
C PHE A 157 -44.60 -18.36 -6.97
N SER A 158 -43.82 -17.29 -6.96
CA SER A 158 -42.40 -17.28 -7.33
C SER A 158 -41.64 -16.40 -6.35
N MET A 159 -40.56 -16.93 -5.80
CA MET A 159 -39.66 -16.22 -4.89
C MET A 159 -38.33 -15.95 -5.63
N PRO A 160 -37.71 -14.76 -5.47
CA PRO A 160 -36.40 -14.49 -6.04
C PRO A 160 -35.32 -15.40 -5.43
N SER A 161 -34.21 -15.58 -6.13
CA SER A 161 -33.03 -16.22 -5.54
C SER A 161 -32.41 -15.35 -4.46
N PRO A 162 -31.73 -15.95 -3.47
CA PRO A 162 -30.92 -15.18 -2.53
C PRO A 162 -29.88 -14.35 -3.30
N ASP A 163 -29.86 -13.05 -3.04
CA ASP A 163 -28.90 -12.13 -3.64
C ASP A 163 -27.59 -12.15 -2.82
N TRP A 164 -26.47 -12.29 -3.52
CA TRP A 164 -25.15 -12.36 -2.92
C TRP A 164 -24.73 -11.04 -2.25
N ASP A 165 -25.08 -9.90 -2.84
CA ASP A 165 -24.76 -8.57 -2.32
C ASP A 165 -25.51 -8.32 -1.01
N ILE A 166 -26.79 -8.73 -0.95
CA ILE A 166 -27.60 -8.63 0.27
C ILE A 166 -27.07 -9.58 1.35
N ALA A 167 -26.71 -10.82 0.99
CA ALA A 167 -26.16 -11.79 1.93
C ALA A 167 -24.82 -11.32 2.53
N LEU A 168 -23.93 -10.76 1.70
CA LEU A 168 -22.64 -10.22 2.12
C LEU A 168 -22.78 -8.93 2.92
N MET A 169 -23.70 -8.03 2.54
CA MET A 169 -23.99 -6.83 3.32
C MET A 169 -24.44 -7.22 4.73
N LEU A 170 -25.34 -8.20 4.85
CA LEU A 170 -25.81 -8.70 6.14
C LEU A 170 -24.68 -9.37 6.95
N ALA A 171 -23.77 -10.08 6.29
CA ALA A 171 -22.64 -10.76 6.93
C ALA A 171 -21.45 -9.83 7.27
N THR A 172 -21.45 -8.58 6.79
CA THR A 172 -20.30 -7.66 6.90
C THR A 172 -19.83 -7.44 8.35
N PRO A 173 -20.73 -7.18 9.33
CA PRO A 173 -20.32 -7.06 10.73
C PRO A 173 -19.67 -8.34 11.29
N ALA A 174 -20.21 -9.52 10.96
CA ALA A 174 -19.67 -10.80 11.40
C ALA A 174 -18.28 -11.08 10.80
N LEU A 175 -18.12 -10.81 9.50
CA LEU A 175 -16.85 -10.95 8.79
C LEU A 175 -15.80 -9.98 9.37
N GLY A 176 -16.18 -8.72 9.59
CA GLY A 176 -15.31 -7.71 10.22
C GLY A 176 -14.84 -8.13 11.62
N TYR A 177 -15.73 -8.71 12.43
CA TYR A 177 -15.39 -9.23 13.76
C TYR A 177 -14.41 -10.39 13.71
N LEU A 178 -14.56 -11.31 12.75
CA LEU A 178 -13.62 -12.41 12.51
C LEU A 178 -12.29 -11.96 11.85
N GLY A 179 -12.13 -10.67 11.56
CA GLY A 179 -10.92 -10.11 10.96
C GLY A 179 -10.89 -10.17 9.43
N PHE A 180 -12.00 -10.55 8.77
CA PHE A 180 -12.15 -10.47 7.32
C PHE A 180 -12.41 -9.02 6.90
N ARG A 181 -11.32 -8.28 6.70
CA ARG A 181 -11.37 -6.85 6.31
C ARG A 181 -11.46 -6.63 4.79
N THR A 182 -10.98 -7.59 4.01
CA THR A 182 -10.94 -7.59 2.54
C THR A 182 -10.78 -9.03 2.06
N LEU A 183 -11.48 -9.48 1.02
CA LEU A 183 -11.20 -10.76 0.34
C LEU A 183 -9.73 -10.87 -0.14
N ASP A 184 -9.04 -9.73 -0.27
CA ASP A 184 -7.59 -9.57 -0.46
C ASP A 184 -6.71 -10.15 0.66
N GLY A 185 -7.30 -10.66 1.75
CA GLY A 185 -6.60 -11.45 2.78
C GLY A 185 -6.25 -12.89 2.35
N PHE A 186 -6.88 -13.39 1.28
CA PHE A 186 -6.51 -14.64 0.59
C PHE A 186 -5.60 -14.40 -0.61
N ALA A 187 -4.94 -13.23 -0.71
CA ALA A 187 -3.89 -13.07 -1.71
C ALA A 187 -2.74 -14.03 -1.40
N ARG A 188 -2.27 -14.77 -2.41
CA ARG A 188 -1.14 -15.71 -2.32
C ARG A 188 0.16 -15.06 -1.80
N TYR A 189 0.20 -13.73 -1.69
CA TYR A 189 1.33 -12.95 -1.25
C TYR A 189 0.95 -11.94 -0.16
N SER A 190 1.77 -11.89 0.89
CA SER A 190 1.69 -10.95 2.00
C SER A 190 1.55 -9.50 1.52
N LYS A 191 0.76 -8.69 2.25
CA LYS A 191 0.64 -7.23 2.05
C LYS A 191 1.98 -6.49 2.18
N SER A 192 3.01 -7.11 2.75
CA SER A 192 4.39 -6.57 2.79
C SER A 192 5.25 -6.92 1.57
N SER A 193 4.77 -7.80 0.70
CA SER A 193 5.54 -8.22 -0.46
C SER A 193 5.41 -7.17 -1.57
N LYS A 194 6.57 -6.72 -2.08
CA LYS A 194 6.69 -5.79 -3.22
C LYS A 194 6.13 -6.37 -4.54
N HIS A 195 5.40 -7.49 -4.49
CA HIS A 195 4.75 -8.11 -5.65
C HIS A 195 3.49 -7.36 -6.11
N LYS A 196 2.85 -6.55 -5.25
CA LYS A 196 1.68 -5.75 -5.66
C LYS A 196 2.03 -4.63 -6.65
N THR A 197 3.25 -4.12 -6.66
CA THR A 197 3.64 -3.02 -7.55
C THR A 197 3.97 -3.46 -8.98
N MET A 198 4.15 -4.76 -9.24
CA MET A 198 4.48 -5.26 -10.59
C MET A 198 3.25 -5.64 -11.43
N ALA A 199 2.07 -5.77 -10.81
CA ALA A 199 0.83 -6.12 -11.52
C ALA A 199 0.01 -4.89 -11.98
N ALA A 200 0.33 -3.70 -11.47
CA ALA A 200 -0.34 -2.44 -11.85
C ALA A 200 0.38 -1.69 -12.99
N GLY A 201 1.39 -2.31 -13.60
CA GLY A 201 2.15 -1.76 -14.72
C GLY A 201 2.08 -2.69 -15.94
N LYS A 202 0.90 -2.80 -16.53
CA LYS A 202 0.70 -3.21 -17.92
C LYS A 202 -0.40 -2.35 -18.53
#